data_AF-A0A955E6S7-F1
#
_entry.id   AF-A0A955E6S7-F1
#
_cell.length_a   1.000
_cell.length_b   1.000
_cell.length_c   1.000
_cell.angle_alpha   90.00
_cell.angle_beta   90.00
_cell.angle_gamma   90.00
#
_symmetry.space_group_name_H-M   'P 1'
#
loop_
_entity.id
_entity.type
_entity.pdbx_description
1 polymer ?
#
loop_
_entity_poly.entity_id
_entity_poly.type
_entity_poly.pdbx_seq_one_letter_code
_entity_poly.pdbx_strand_id
1 'polypeptide(L)'
;MKSAIALICVLLLVIGGGCSKEEPADAGPEPEIVESSAGDAAGHGTFPEIPPGAAICGEHRVPEVVCPFCNEEFVEKAGHCGGHGVPEAFCTRCHPILIAAFRAEGDWCEEHGLPESQCAACGGESAGQGPGAAGDAICAEHNVPEAMCPFCDPTLIERLGHCGGHNVPEALCTRCNPNLIAAFKAEGDWCGEHGLPESQCLDCNPPADG
;
A
#
# COMPACT_ATOMS: atom_id res chain seq x y z
N MET A 1 -13.08 66.95 -28.47
CA MET A 1 -14.29 66.46 -29.16
C MET A 1 -14.02 66.42 -30.65
N LYS A 2 -13.69 65.25 -31.22
CA LYS A 2 -13.64 64.94 -32.66
C LYS A 2 -13.73 63.42 -32.78
N SER A 3 -14.95 62.94 -33.01
CA SER A 3 -15.27 61.54 -33.26
C SER A 3 -14.72 61.11 -34.63
N ALA A 4 -14.19 59.89 -34.73
CA ALA A 4 -14.04 59.18 -35.98
C ALA A 4 -14.55 57.75 -35.80
N ILE A 5 -15.54 57.43 -36.62
CA ILE A 5 -16.28 56.19 -36.75
C ILE A 5 -15.60 55.32 -37.81
N ALA A 6 -15.40 54.04 -37.52
CA ALA A 6 -15.29 52.92 -38.47
C ALA A 6 -15.45 51.65 -37.63
N LEU A 7 -16.55 50.88 -37.61
CA LEU A 7 -17.41 50.34 -38.68
C LEU A 7 -16.64 49.52 -39.71
N ILE A 8 -16.12 48.36 -39.28
CA ILE A 8 -15.97 47.20 -40.14
C ILE A 8 -16.64 46.01 -39.46
N CYS A 9 -17.64 45.51 -40.15
CA CYS A 9 -18.51 44.40 -39.86
C CYS A 9 -18.13 43.29 -40.84
N VAL A 10 -18.24 42.03 -40.41
CA VAL A 10 -18.36 40.82 -41.22
C VAL A 10 -17.09 40.35 -41.97
N LEU A 11 -16.52 39.22 -41.55
CA LEU A 11 -16.67 37.98 -42.34
C LEU A 11 -16.25 36.75 -41.52
N LEU A 12 -17.23 35.86 -41.33
CA LEU A 12 -17.03 34.45 -41.03
C LEU A 12 -16.20 33.82 -42.16
N LEU A 13 -15.15 33.09 -41.82
CA LEU A 13 -14.62 32.02 -42.67
C LEU A 13 -14.45 30.76 -41.84
N VAL A 14 -15.47 29.92 -41.96
CA VAL A 14 -15.42 28.49 -41.65
C VAL A 14 -14.60 27.82 -42.76
N ILE A 15 -13.49 27.23 -42.38
CA ILE A 15 -12.73 26.19 -43.11
C ILE A 15 -12.10 25.37 -41.98
N GLY A 16 -12.41 24.11 -41.75
CA GLY A 16 -12.75 23.05 -42.70
C GLY A 16 -11.56 22.08 -42.72
N GLY A 17 -11.70 20.98 -41.96
CA GLY A 17 -11.12 19.65 -42.20
C GLY A 17 -9.64 19.49 -42.58
N GLY A 18 -8.90 18.80 -41.72
CA GLY A 18 -7.63 18.17 -42.08
C GLY A 18 -7.02 17.37 -40.93
N CYS A 19 -7.52 16.16 -40.69
CA CYS A 19 -6.84 15.17 -39.86
C CYS A 19 -5.62 14.66 -40.64
N SER A 20 -4.45 15.25 -40.38
CA SER A 20 -3.17 14.70 -40.83
C SER A 20 -2.77 13.55 -39.92
N LYS A 21 -2.68 12.37 -40.52
CA LYS A 21 -2.07 11.17 -39.99
C LYS A 21 -0.56 11.39 -39.94
N GLU A 22 -0.01 11.51 -38.74
CA GLU A 22 1.42 11.48 -38.47
C GLU A 22 1.71 10.20 -37.68
N GLU A 23 2.48 9.31 -38.31
CA GLU A 23 2.92 8.03 -37.77
C GLU A 23 4.11 8.27 -36.84
N PRO A 24 4.09 7.79 -35.57
CA PRO A 24 5.32 7.66 -34.81
C PRO A 24 6.02 6.33 -35.12
N ALA A 25 7.34 6.44 -35.15
CA ALA A 25 8.31 5.44 -35.54
C ALA A 25 8.46 4.29 -34.53
N ASP A 26 8.85 3.14 -35.09
CA ASP A 26 9.77 2.15 -34.54
C ASP A 26 9.45 1.59 -33.14
N ALA A 27 8.66 0.50 -33.14
CA ALA A 27 8.57 -0.42 -32.02
C ALA A 27 9.86 -1.26 -31.96
N GLY A 28 10.67 -1.04 -30.93
CA GLY A 28 11.67 -2.02 -30.47
C GLY A 28 11.00 -3.33 -30.04
N PRO A 29 11.77 -4.42 -29.88
CA PRO A 29 11.21 -5.73 -29.58
C PRO A 29 10.40 -5.70 -28.28
N GLU A 30 9.17 -6.20 -28.38
CA GLU A 30 8.23 -6.40 -27.27
C GLU A 30 8.93 -7.20 -26.16
N PRO A 31 8.87 -6.78 -24.88
CA PRO A 31 9.19 -7.70 -23.81
C PRO A 31 8.16 -8.82 -23.84
N GLU A 32 8.60 -10.06 -24.03
CA GLU A 32 7.74 -11.24 -23.86
C GLU A 32 7.08 -11.15 -22.48
N ILE A 33 5.80 -10.84 -22.49
CA ILE A 33 4.94 -10.98 -21.33
C ILE A 33 4.85 -12.47 -21.03
N VAL A 34 5.68 -12.92 -20.08
CA VAL A 34 5.48 -14.22 -19.48
C VAL A 34 4.10 -14.20 -18.82
N GLU A 35 3.16 -14.98 -19.38
CA GLU A 35 1.87 -15.27 -18.77
C GLU A 35 2.15 -15.84 -17.37
N SER A 36 2.09 -14.96 -16.38
CA SER A 36 2.10 -15.34 -14.98
C SER A 36 0.66 -15.64 -14.66
N SER A 37 0.24 -16.87 -14.88
CA SER A 37 -1.04 -17.37 -14.41
C SER A 37 -1.05 -17.30 -12.87
N ALA A 38 -1.48 -16.18 -12.33
CA ALA A 38 -1.75 -16.02 -10.91
C ALA A 38 -3.10 -16.69 -10.64
N GLY A 39 -3.02 -17.96 -10.24
CA GLY A 39 -4.15 -18.67 -9.68
C GLY A 39 -4.64 -18.00 -8.40
N ASP A 40 -5.93 -18.23 -8.13
CA ASP A 40 -6.63 -17.92 -6.90
C ASP A 40 -5.77 -18.22 -5.66
N ALA A 41 -5.19 -17.19 -5.06
CA ALA A 41 -4.88 -17.24 -3.64
C ALA A 41 -5.77 -16.23 -2.90
N ALA A 42 -6.43 -16.75 -1.88
CA ALA A 42 -7.30 -15.98 -1.02
C ALA A 42 -6.48 -14.86 -0.35
N GLY A 43 -6.71 -13.62 -0.76
CA GLY A 43 -6.12 -12.44 -0.10
C GLY A 43 -5.56 -11.34 -1.00
N HIS A 44 -5.50 -11.53 -2.31
CA HIS A 44 -5.16 -10.42 -3.24
C HIS A 44 -6.46 -9.83 -3.75
N GLY A 45 -6.64 -8.51 -3.67
CA GLY A 45 -7.80 -7.87 -4.26
C GLY A 45 -7.83 -8.09 -5.79
N THR A 46 -8.97 -7.83 -6.41
CA THR A 46 -9.11 -8.02 -7.86
C THR A 46 -8.81 -6.71 -8.57
N PHE A 47 -7.61 -6.62 -9.17
CA PHE A 47 -7.31 -5.56 -10.12
C PHE A 47 -7.84 -5.94 -11.51
N PRO A 48 -8.66 -5.10 -12.15
CA PRO A 48 -9.25 -5.45 -13.43
C PRO A 48 -8.21 -5.38 -14.55
N GLU A 49 -8.40 -6.20 -15.58
CA GLU A 49 -7.62 -6.14 -16.80
C GLU A 49 -7.85 -4.79 -17.50
N ILE A 50 -6.76 -4.12 -17.91
CA ILE A 50 -6.84 -2.86 -18.65
C ILE A 50 -7.00 -3.21 -20.13
N PRO A 51 -8.13 -2.89 -20.78
CA PRO A 51 -8.32 -3.20 -22.19
C PRO A 51 -7.35 -2.40 -23.07
N PRO A 52 -6.89 -2.98 -24.19
CA PRO A 52 -6.03 -2.25 -25.13
C PRO A 52 -6.75 -1.01 -25.65
N GLY A 53 -6.08 0.14 -25.57
CA GLY A 53 -6.65 1.43 -25.95
C GLY A 53 -7.62 2.05 -24.93
N ALA A 54 -7.61 1.57 -23.68
CA ALA A 54 -8.34 2.22 -22.59
C ALA A 54 -8.03 3.73 -22.53
N ALA A 55 -9.08 4.54 -22.36
CA ALA A 55 -8.93 5.98 -22.23
C ALA A 55 -8.09 6.31 -20.99
N ILE A 56 -7.12 7.22 -21.15
CA ILE A 56 -6.29 7.70 -20.06
C ILE A 56 -6.93 8.97 -19.50
N CYS A 57 -7.13 9.00 -18.18
CA CYS A 57 -7.53 10.19 -17.46
C CYS A 57 -6.45 11.28 -17.66
N GLY A 58 -6.83 12.45 -18.17
CA GLY A 58 -5.87 13.53 -18.46
C GLY A 58 -5.17 14.10 -17.22
N GLU A 59 -5.84 14.09 -16.07
CA GLU A 59 -5.37 14.65 -14.81
C GLU A 59 -4.44 13.69 -14.07
N HIS A 60 -4.94 12.47 -13.81
CA HIS A 60 -4.23 11.44 -13.04
C HIS A 60 -3.31 10.54 -13.88
N ARG A 61 -3.40 10.61 -15.22
CA ARG A 61 -2.55 9.88 -16.20
C ARG A 61 -2.54 8.37 -16.01
N VAL A 62 -3.66 7.84 -15.54
CA VAL A 62 -3.96 6.41 -15.43
C VAL A 62 -5.18 6.07 -16.26
N PRO A 63 -5.34 4.83 -16.75
CA PRO A 63 -6.54 4.44 -17.48
C PRO A 63 -7.78 4.67 -16.61
N GLU A 64 -8.81 5.29 -17.15
CA GLU A 64 -10.01 5.70 -16.39
C GLU A 64 -10.67 4.51 -15.68
N VAL A 65 -10.62 3.32 -16.31
CA VAL A 65 -11.15 2.08 -15.77
C VAL A 65 -10.47 1.62 -14.46
N VAL A 66 -9.25 2.07 -14.19
CA VAL A 66 -8.47 1.75 -12.97
C VAL A 66 -8.02 3.00 -12.23
N CYS A 67 -8.65 4.15 -12.49
CA CYS A 67 -8.32 5.39 -11.80
C CYS A 67 -9.05 5.44 -10.45
N PRO A 68 -8.37 5.32 -9.29
CA PRO A 68 -9.06 5.31 -8.01
C PRO A 68 -9.71 6.67 -7.66
N PHE A 69 -9.28 7.75 -8.31
CA PHE A 69 -9.81 9.10 -8.08
C PHE A 69 -10.96 9.48 -9.02
N CYS A 70 -11.17 8.73 -10.10
CA CYS A 70 -12.22 9.03 -11.08
C CYS A 70 -13.26 7.90 -11.23
N ASN A 71 -12.97 6.70 -10.71
CA ASN A 71 -13.82 5.53 -10.83
C ASN A 71 -14.10 4.94 -9.44
N GLU A 72 -15.19 5.39 -8.84
CA GLU A 72 -15.66 4.90 -7.53
C GLU A 72 -16.01 3.41 -7.58
N GLU A 73 -16.58 2.92 -8.69
CA GLU A 73 -16.94 1.51 -8.86
C GLU A 73 -15.69 0.61 -8.81
N PHE A 74 -14.56 1.08 -9.36
CA PHE A 74 -13.29 0.38 -9.24
C PHE A 74 -12.83 0.33 -7.78
N VAL A 75 -12.91 1.45 -7.05
CA VAL A 75 -12.52 1.51 -5.63
C VAL A 75 -13.34 0.52 -4.79
N GLU A 76 -14.65 0.44 -5.02
CA GLU A 76 -15.53 -0.48 -4.30
C GLU A 76 -15.27 -1.96 -4.64
N LYS A 77 -14.97 -2.26 -5.91
CA LYS A 77 -14.80 -3.64 -6.38
C LYS A 77 -13.41 -4.23 -6.16
N ALA A 78 -12.38 -3.39 -6.09
CA ALA A 78 -11.01 -3.87 -6.01
C ALA A 78 -10.72 -4.65 -4.72
N GLY A 79 -11.48 -4.38 -3.65
CA GLY A 79 -11.33 -5.05 -2.36
C GLY A 79 -10.08 -4.58 -1.60
N HIS A 80 -9.52 -5.45 -0.76
CA HIS A 80 -8.37 -5.14 0.10
C HIS A 80 -7.16 -5.97 -0.29
N CYS A 81 -5.99 -5.34 -0.28
CA CYS A 81 -4.71 -6.01 -0.47
C CYS A 81 -4.28 -6.71 0.83
N GLY A 82 -4.35 -8.03 0.88
CA GLY A 82 -4.04 -8.82 2.07
C GLY A 82 -2.57 -8.79 2.49
N GLY A 83 -1.65 -8.48 1.57
CA GLY A 83 -0.21 -8.37 1.88
C GLY A 83 0.22 -7.00 2.41
N HIS A 84 -0.53 -5.94 2.10
CA HIS A 84 -0.10 -4.57 2.39
C HIS A 84 -1.10 -3.76 3.23
N GLY A 85 -2.29 -4.29 3.52
CA GLY A 85 -3.25 -3.66 4.42
C GLY A 85 -3.81 -2.33 3.92
N VAL A 86 -3.85 -2.14 2.60
CA VAL A 86 -4.43 -0.97 1.92
C VAL A 86 -5.53 -1.46 0.97
N PRO A 87 -6.53 -0.62 0.63
CA PRO A 87 -7.49 -1.02 -0.39
C PRO A 87 -6.76 -1.23 -1.72
N GLU A 88 -7.13 -2.27 -2.45
CA GLU A 88 -6.40 -2.75 -3.63
C GLU A 88 -6.30 -1.65 -4.71
N ALA A 89 -7.36 -0.84 -4.84
CA ALA A 89 -7.41 0.30 -5.75
C ALA A 89 -6.37 1.39 -5.46
N PHE A 90 -5.73 1.36 -4.29
CA PHE A 90 -4.74 2.34 -3.86
C PHE A 90 -3.34 1.71 -3.65
N CYS A 91 -3.17 0.40 -3.89
CA CYS A 91 -1.92 -0.29 -3.58
C CYS A 91 -0.85 -0.08 -4.66
N THR A 92 -0.03 0.96 -4.54
CA THR A 92 1.07 1.25 -5.49
C THR A 92 2.20 0.21 -5.45
N ARG A 93 2.28 -0.58 -4.38
CA ARG A 93 3.23 -1.71 -4.27
C ARG A 93 2.88 -2.86 -5.20
N CYS A 94 1.58 -3.13 -5.40
CA CYS A 94 1.10 -4.15 -6.35
C CYS A 94 0.91 -3.55 -7.75
N HIS A 95 0.40 -2.31 -7.81
CA HIS A 95 0.00 -1.65 -9.05
C HIS A 95 0.75 -0.33 -9.24
N PRO A 96 2.01 -0.37 -9.72
CA PRO A 96 2.83 0.82 -9.91
C PRO A 96 2.26 1.79 -10.96
N ILE A 97 1.31 1.36 -11.78
CA ILE A 97 0.56 2.25 -12.68
C ILE A 97 -0.14 3.38 -11.91
N LEU A 98 -0.56 3.14 -10.66
CA LEU A 98 -1.27 4.10 -9.83
C LEU A 98 -0.40 5.27 -9.36
N ILE A 99 0.93 5.15 -9.41
CA ILE A 99 1.88 6.17 -8.92
C ILE A 99 1.65 7.53 -9.59
N ALA A 100 1.34 7.54 -10.90
CA ALA A 100 1.06 8.76 -11.63
C ALA A 100 -0.16 9.52 -11.07
N ALA A 101 -1.17 8.77 -10.62
CA ALA A 101 -2.39 9.33 -10.06
C ALA A 101 -2.14 9.98 -8.69
N PHE A 102 -1.42 9.29 -7.81
CA PHE A 102 -1.03 9.83 -6.50
C PHE A 102 -0.13 11.06 -6.59
N ARG A 103 0.82 11.07 -7.54
CA ARG A 103 1.63 12.25 -7.82
C ARG A 103 0.80 13.43 -8.32
N ALA A 104 -0.24 13.18 -9.12
CA ALA A 104 -1.13 14.22 -9.60
C ALA A 104 -2.00 14.81 -8.47
N GLU A 105 -2.41 13.98 -7.50
CA GLU A 105 -3.14 14.42 -6.30
C GLU A 105 -2.24 15.16 -5.28
N GLY A 106 -0.92 15.13 -5.48
CA GLY A 106 0.05 15.68 -4.52
C GLY A 106 0.26 14.79 -3.29
N ASP A 107 -0.23 13.56 -3.31
CA ASP A 107 -0.07 12.56 -2.26
C ASP A 107 1.09 11.62 -2.62
N TRP A 108 2.33 12.14 -2.68
CA TRP A 108 3.50 11.33 -3.04
C TRP A 108 4.78 11.72 -2.29
N CYS A 109 5.38 10.74 -1.61
CA CYS A 109 6.67 10.87 -0.96
C CYS A 109 7.80 10.48 -1.93
N GLU A 110 8.57 11.46 -2.42
CA GLU A 110 9.69 11.20 -3.34
C GLU A 110 10.88 10.48 -2.70
N GLU A 111 11.07 10.60 -1.38
CA GLU A 111 12.17 9.94 -0.67
C GLU A 111 11.94 8.43 -0.51
N HIS A 112 10.68 8.02 -0.31
CA HIS A 112 10.31 6.65 0.04
C HIS A 112 9.50 5.93 -1.05
N GLY A 113 9.15 6.61 -2.14
CA GLY A 113 8.51 6.01 -3.31
C GLY A 113 7.12 5.43 -3.04
N LEU A 114 6.35 6.08 -2.16
CA LEU A 114 5.00 5.68 -1.76
C LEU A 114 4.11 6.91 -1.66
N PRO A 115 2.78 6.77 -1.77
CA PRO A 115 1.87 7.86 -1.43
C PRO A 115 2.13 8.36 -0.01
N GLU A 116 2.07 9.67 0.25
CA GLU A 116 2.35 10.21 1.59
C GLU A 116 1.39 9.61 2.61
N SER A 117 0.11 9.50 2.23
CA SER A 117 -0.93 8.81 2.98
C SER A 117 -0.58 7.36 3.31
N GLN A 118 0.25 6.69 2.52
CA GLN A 118 0.67 5.29 2.72
C GLN A 118 2.11 5.16 3.24
N CYS A 119 2.79 6.28 3.47
CA CYS A 119 4.19 6.30 3.86
C CYS A 119 4.34 6.28 5.38
N ALA A 120 4.60 5.10 5.95
CA ALA A 120 4.81 4.95 7.39
C ALA A 120 6.02 5.77 7.91
N ALA A 121 7.05 5.97 7.09
CA ALA A 121 8.22 6.76 7.46
C ALA A 121 7.90 8.26 7.64
N CYS A 122 6.85 8.75 6.96
CA CYS A 122 6.43 10.15 7.01
C CYS A 122 5.16 10.37 7.86
N GLY A 123 4.59 9.31 8.45
CA GLY A 123 3.38 9.39 9.28
C GLY A 123 2.06 9.31 8.50
N GLY A 124 2.06 8.68 7.33
CA GLY A 124 0.86 8.50 6.50
C GLY A 124 -0.30 7.81 7.23
N GLU A 125 -1.47 8.46 7.22
CA GLU A 125 -2.70 8.03 7.89
C GLU A 125 -3.30 6.71 7.36
N SER A 126 -2.94 6.32 6.15
CA SER A 126 -3.36 5.10 5.43
C SER A 126 -2.23 4.10 5.20
N ALA A 127 -1.08 4.25 5.89
CA ALA A 127 0.03 3.31 5.82
C ALA A 127 -0.29 1.99 6.53
N GLY A 128 -1.16 1.18 5.91
CA GLY A 128 -1.44 -0.19 6.31
C GLY A 128 -2.25 -0.31 7.61
N GLN A 129 -3.58 -0.32 7.50
CA GLN A 129 -4.42 -1.04 8.47
C GLN A 129 -4.24 -2.56 8.28
N GLY A 130 -3.02 -3.06 8.51
CA GLY A 130 -2.88 -4.36 9.15
C GLY A 130 -3.31 -4.22 10.62
N PRO A 131 -3.55 -5.32 11.35
CA PRO A 131 -3.74 -5.26 12.80
C PRO A 131 -2.46 -4.70 13.44
N GLY A 132 -2.37 -3.38 13.55
CA GLY A 132 -1.16 -2.69 14.00
C GLY A 132 -1.09 -1.18 13.77
N ALA A 133 -1.96 -0.58 12.94
CA ALA A 133 -1.97 0.87 12.74
C ALA A 133 -3.26 1.52 13.26
N ALA A 134 -3.31 1.73 14.58
CA ALA A 134 -4.14 2.75 15.23
C ALA A 134 -3.34 3.38 16.39
N GLY A 135 -2.82 4.59 16.12
CA GLY A 135 -2.57 5.71 17.03
C GLY A 135 -1.94 5.47 18.40
N ASP A 136 -0.67 5.87 18.53
CA ASP A 136 0.01 6.62 19.60
C ASP A 136 -0.14 6.26 21.10
N ALA A 137 -1.05 5.38 21.49
CA ALA A 137 -1.08 4.83 22.83
C ALA A 137 -0.02 3.75 22.90
N ILE A 138 1.15 4.10 23.41
CA ILE A 138 2.06 3.11 23.97
C ILE A 138 1.42 2.58 25.25
N CYS A 139 1.28 1.26 25.33
CA CYS A 139 0.87 0.59 26.56
C CYS A 139 1.82 1.00 27.68
N ALA A 140 1.28 1.61 28.74
CA ALA A 140 2.09 2.16 29.82
C ALA A 140 2.88 1.09 30.59
N GLU A 141 2.34 -0.12 30.68
CA GLU A 141 2.95 -1.23 31.42
C GLU A 141 4.03 -1.95 30.59
N HIS A 142 3.76 -2.21 29.30
CA HIS A 142 4.59 -3.08 28.47
C HIS A 142 5.43 -2.33 27.42
N ASN A 143 5.24 -1.03 27.26
CA ASN A 143 5.97 -0.17 26.33
C ASN A 143 5.97 -0.71 24.87
N VAL A 144 4.81 -1.19 24.44
CA VAL A 144 4.50 -1.62 23.07
C VAL A 144 3.25 -0.87 22.60
N PRO A 145 3.01 -0.69 21.29
CA PRO A 145 1.77 -0.07 20.81
C PRO A 145 0.56 -0.84 21.36
N GLU A 146 -0.40 -0.15 21.97
CA GLU A 146 -1.56 -0.73 22.67
C GLU A 146 -2.32 -1.72 21.77
N ALA A 147 -2.51 -1.34 20.50
CA ALA A 147 -3.18 -2.18 19.50
C ALA A 147 -2.42 -3.47 19.13
N MET A 148 -1.13 -3.58 19.51
CA MET A 148 -0.26 -4.72 19.26
C MET A 148 0.31 -5.30 20.56
N CYS A 149 -0.28 -5.02 21.72
CA CYS A 149 0.17 -5.57 22.99
C CYS A 149 -0.45 -6.97 23.20
N PRO A 150 0.28 -8.08 22.95
CA PRO A 150 -0.27 -9.43 23.17
C PRO A 150 -0.54 -9.73 24.65
N PHE A 151 0.00 -8.92 25.56
CA PHE A 151 -0.18 -9.04 27.01
C PHE A 151 -1.49 -8.40 27.48
N CYS A 152 -1.95 -7.34 26.82
CA CYS A 152 -3.24 -6.69 27.10
C CYS A 152 -4.38 -7.26 26.25
N ASP A 153 -4.09 -7.71 25.02
CA ASP A 153 -5.02 -8.42 24.14
C ASP A 153 -4.45 -9.78 23.69
N PRO A 154 -4.69 -10.86 24.45
CA PRO A 154 -4.19 -12.19 24.09
C PRO A 154 -4.86 -12.76 22.82
N THR A 155 -5.94 -12.17 22.31
CA THR A 155 -6.54 -12.62 21.04
C THR A 155 -5.59 -12.43 19.85
N LEU A 156 -4.59 -11.54 19.99
CA LEU A 156 -3.53 -11.37 18.99
C LEU A 156 -2.72 -12.65 18.78
N ILE A 157 -2.49 -13.44 19.83
CA ILE A 157 -1.76 -14.72 19.78
C ILE A 157 -2.48 -15.71 18.87
N GLU A 158 -3.81 -15.77 18.97
CA GLU A 158 -4.64 -16.65 18.15
C GLU A 158 -4.79 -16.12 16.72
N ARG A 159 -5.04 -14.81 16.56
CA ARG A 159 -5.26 -14.19 15.25
C ARG A 159 -4.04 -14.21 14.34
N LEU A 160 -2.85 -14.03 14.90
CA LEU A 160 -1.60 -13.97 14.13
C LEU A 160 -0.96 -15.35 13.91
N GLY A 161 -1.40 -16.37 14.65
CA GLY A 161 -0.90 -17.73 14.48
C GLY A 161 0.56 -17.90 14.92
N HIS A 162 1.27 -18.84 14.29
CA HIS A 162 2.66 -19.17 14.62
C HIS A 162 3.65 -18.55 13.64
N CYS A 163 4.80 -18.17 14.18
CA CYS A 163 5.92 -17.69 13.40
C CYS A 163 6.54 -18.80 12.54
N GLY A 164 6.58 -18.57 11.22
CA GLY A 164 7.04 -19.56 10.24
C GLY A 164 8.50 -19.98 10.38
N GLY A 165 9.33 -19.23 11.12
CA GLY A 165 10.77 -19.53 11.29
C GLY A 165 11.22 -19.86 12.71
N HIS A 166 10.39 -19.59 13.72
CA HIS A 166 10.84 -19.60 15.12
C HIS A 166 9.96 -20.44 16.06
N ASN A 167 8.87 -21.04 15.54
CA ASN A 167 8.01 -21.95 16.29
C ASN A 167 7.50 -21.38 17.63
N VAL A 168 7.24 -20.08 17.65
CA VAL A 168 6.59 -19.33 18.73
C VAL A 168 5.39 -18.61 18.14
N PRO A 169 4.35 -18.24 18.92
CA PRO A 169 3.27 -17.42 18.40
C PRO A 169 3.82 -16.13 17.77
N GLU A 170 3.30 -15.75 16.61
CA GLU A 170 3.80 -14.61 15.85
C GLU A 170 3.71 -13.32 16.67
N ALA A 171 2.63 -13.15 17.43
CA ALA A 171 2.43 -12.04 18.35
C ALA A 171 3.49 -11.94 19.47
N LEU A 172 4.24 -13.01 19.73
CA LEU A 172 5.23 -13.14 20.80
C LEU A 172 6.67 -13.29 20.28
N CYS A 173 6.87 -13.28 18.96
CA CYS A 173 8.17 -13.57 18.35
C CYS A 173 9.12 -12.37 18.42
N THR A 174 9.92 -12.27 19.50
CA THR A 174 10.94 -11.21 19.66
C THR A 174 12.01 -11.20 18.58
N ARG A 175 12.20 -12.33 17.90
CA ARG A 175 13.15 -12.49 16.78
C ARG A 175 12.66 -11.81 15.50
N CYS A 176 11.35 -11.76 15.28
CA CYS A 176 10.73 -11.04 14.17
C CYS A 176 10.35 -9.60 14.55
N ASN A 177 9.98 -9.38 15.81
CA ASN A 177 9.56 -8.09 16.34
C ASN A 177 10.33 -7.73 17.63
N PRO A 178 11.48 -7.04 17.53
CA PRO A 178 12.28 -6.66 18.69
C PRO A 178 11.62 -5.62 19.60
N ASN A 179 10.53 -4.97 19.17
CA ASN A 179 9.79 -4.04 20.03
C ASN A 179 9.14 -4.74 21.23
N LEU A 180 8.91 -6.06 21.13
CA LEU A 180 8.35 -6.87 22.22
C LEU A 180 9.33 -7.08 23.39
N ILE A 181 10.63 -6.82 23.21
CA ILE A 181 11.66 -7.05 24.25
C ILE A 181 11.36 -6.27 25.53
N ALA A 182 10.91 -5.01 25.40
CA ALA A 182 10.56 -4.18 26.56
C ALA A 182 9.39 -4.80 27.34
N ALA A 183 8.38 -5.31 26.63
CA ALA A 183 7.21 -5.95 27.22
C ALA A 183 7.57 -7.23 27.97
N PHE A 184 8.38 -8.11 27.38
CA PHE A 184 8.85 -9.33 28.05
C PHE A 184 9.68 -9.04 29.31
N LYS A 185 10.50 -7.99 29.29
CA LYS A 185 11.22 -7.52 30.48
C LYS A 185 10.29 -6.99 31.56
N ALA A 186 9.24 -6.25 31.17
CA ALA A 186 8.24 -5.75 32.10
C ALA A 186 7.43 -6.88 32.76
N GLU A 187 7.12 -7.94 32.00
CA GLU A 187 6.44 -9.14 32.49
C GLU A 187 7.35 -10.05 33.35
N GLY A 188 8.66 -9.75 33.41
CA GLY A 188 9.64 -10.56 34.12
C GLY A 188 10.02 -11.86 33.40
N ASP A 189 9.66 -12.00 32.13
CA ASP A 189 9.93 -13.15 31.27
C ASP A 189 11.12 -12.86 30.35
N TRP A 190 12.31 -12.65 30.91
CA TRP A 190 13.51 -12.30 30.14
C TRP A 190 14.78 -13.00 30.61
N CYS A 191 15.40 -13.75 29.69
CA CYS A 191 16.72 -14.34 29.87
C CYS A 191 17.81 -13.33 29.51
N GLY A 192 18.51 -12.81 30.53
CA GLY A 192 19.60 -11.85 30.32
C GLY A 192 20.82 -12.43 29.61
N GLU A 193 21.11 -13.72 29.82
CA GLU A 193 22.28 -14.40 29.26
C GLU A 193 22.15 -14.67 27.76
N HIS A 194 20.96 -15.08 27.32
CA HIS A 194 20.70 -15.49 25.94
C HIS A 194 19.93 -14.45 25.11
N GLY A 195 19.49 -13.35 25.72
CA GLY A 195 18.84 -12.24 25.00
C GLY A 195 17.49 -12.61 24.39
N LEU A 196 16.76 -13.51 25.02
CA LEU A 196 15.45 -14.01 24.60
C LEU A 196 14.48 -13.99 25.78
N PRO A 197 13.16 -13.98 25.55
CA PRO A 197 12.20 -14.27 26.60
C PRO A 197 12.51 -15.60 27.27
N GLU A 198 12.38 -15.67 28.59
CA GLU A 198 12.72 -16.89 29.34
C GLU A 198 11.89 -18.07 28.81
N SER A 199 10.59 -17.86 28.61
CA SER A 199 9.63 -18.79 27.99
C SER A 199 10.01 -19.29 26.60
N GLN A 200 10.89 -18.58 25.89
CA GLN A 200 11.35 -18.91 24.53
C GLN A 200 12.82 -19.35 24.51
N CYS A 201 13.52 -19.30 25.64
CA CYS A 201 14.92 -19.65 25.73
C CYS A 201 15.08 -21.17 25.91
N LEU A 202 15.38 -21.89 24.83
CA LEU A 202 15.56 -23.34 24.86
C LEU A 202 16.82 -23.79 25.62
N ASP A 203 17.79 -22.90 25.80
CA ASP A 203 18.99 -23.17 26.59
C ASP A 203 18.67 -23.20 28.10
N CYS A 204 17.73 -22.35 28.55
CA CYS A 204 17.28 -22.29 29.94
C CYS A 204 16.06 -23.19 30.21
N ASN A 205 15.18 -23.34 29.21
CA ASN A 205 13.94 -24.13 29.25
C ASN A 205 13.94 -25.15 28.10
N PRO A 206 14.79 -26.20 28.19
CA PRO A 206 14.79 -27.25 27.20
C PRO A 206 13.44 -28.00 27.22
N PRO A 207 12.97 -28.51 26.07
CA PRO A 207 11.77 -29.34 26.04
C PRO A 207 11.99 -30.58 26.93
N ALA A 208 10.97 -30.96 27.68
CA ALA A 208 11.00 -32.19 28.47
C ALA A 208 11.37 -33.35 27.53
N ASP A 209 12.43 -34.06 27.89
CA ASP A 209 12.86 -35.29 27.25
C ASP A 209 11.72 -36.31 27.34
N GLY A 210 11.05 -36.54 26.20
CA GLY A 210 10.00 -37.54 26.05
C GLY A 210 10.52 -38.97 26.09
#